data_AF-A0A0S8G323-F1
#
_entry.id   AF-A0A0S8G323-F1
#
_cell.length_a   1.000
_cell.length_b   1.000
_cell.length_c   1.000
_cell.angle_alpha   90.00
_cell.angle_beta   90.00
_cell.angle_gamma   90.00
#
_symmetry.space_group_name_H-M   'P 1'
#
loop_
_entity.id
_entity.type
_entity.pdbx_description
1 polymer ?
#
loop_
_entity_poly.entity_id
_entity_poly.type
_entity_poly.pdbx_seq_one_letter_code
_entity_poly.pdbx_strand_id
1 'polypeptide(L)'
;MPRTTVPEQTTGRLFAYLRALLCLREEGVEVVSSQALADACHLKASAVRKDFSYFGEFGTRGVGYNVEQLIGVIRGILHLDAPMKAALVGVGNIGRALLAYPGFSQEGFHIAAAFDKDARKIGRTVKGVLVEDIANLERRIKEEGIRLGIVAVEVAEAPEVARRMADAGVKALLSFAPCNLNMPDTVKVTCVDLGMELARLVYHL
;
A
#
# COMPACT_ATOMS: atom_id res chain seq x y z
N MET A 1 -16.40 -4.03 14.83
CA MET A 1 -16.68 -4.54 13.47
C MET A 1 -17.75 -3.66 12.83
N PRO A 2 -17.68 -3.38 11.52
CA PRO A 2 -18.65 -2.51 10.84
C PRO A 2 -20.08 -3.04 11.03
N ARG A 3 -21.04 -2.13 11.24
CA ARG A 3 -22.45 -2.48 11.46
C ARG A 3 -23.20 -2.80 10.16
N THR A 4 -22.59 -2.53 9.00
CA THR A 4 -23.19 -2.68 7.67
C THR A 4 -22.11 -2.93 6.60
N THR A 5 -22.50 -3.48 5.45
CA THR A 5 -21.63 -3.63 4.27
C THR A 5 -21.12 -2.27 3.80
N VAL A 6 -19.81 -2.07 3.82
CA VAL A 6 -19.16 -0.79 3.52
C VAL A 6 -19.08 -0.62 2.01
N PRO A 7 -19.56 0.50 1.43
CA PRO A 7 -19.43 0.75 0.00
C PRO A 7 -17.95 0.84 -0.43
N GLU A 8 -17.60 0.30 -1.60
CA GLU A 8 -16.23 0.35 -2.15
C GLU A 8 -15.70 1.79 -2.27
N GLN A 9 -16.57 2.72 -2.64
CA GLN A 9 -16.28 4.16 -2.69
C GLN A 9 -15.92 4.74 -1.31
N THR A 10 -16.50 4.20 -0.24
CA THR A 10 -16.17 4.58 1.14
C THR A 10 -14.80 4.03 1.51
N THR A 11 -14.46 2.79 1.13
CA THR A 11 -13.12 2.21 1.35
C THR A 11 -12.02 3.01 0.68
N GLY A 12 -12.22 3.48 -0.56
CA GLY A 12 -11.26 4.37 -1.23
C GLY A 12 -11.03 5.69 -0.48
N ARG A 13 -12.11 6.28 0.08
CA ARG A 13 -12.00 7.50 0.90
C ARG A 13 -11.36 7.26 2.26
N LEU A 14 -11.44 6.06 2.83
CA LEU A 14 -10.73 5.73 4.07
C LEU A 14 -9.22 5.88 3.95
N PHE A 15 -8.63 5.51 2.80
CA PHE A 15 -7.21 5.74 2.55
C PHE A 15 -6.86 7.24 2.52
N ALA A 16 -7.74 8.07 1.93
CA ALA A 16 -7.56 9.52 1.92
C ALA A 16 -7.66 10.11 3.34
N TYR A 17 -8.64 9.66 4.14
CA TYR A 17 -8.77 10.06 5.53
C TYR A 17 -7.56 9.64 6.36
N LEU A 18 -7.09 8.40 6.21
CA LEU A 18 -5.92 7.90 6.91
C LEU A 18 -4.71 8.79 6.62
N ARG A 19 -4.43 9.08 5.34
CA ARG A 19 -3.32 9.96 4.95
C ARG A 19 -3.43 11.35 5.59
N ALA A 20 -4.60 11.98 5.52
CA ALA A 20 -4.81 13.30 6.12
C ALA A 20 -4.61 13.28 7.64
N LEU A 21 -5.10 12.24 8.32
CA LEU A 21 -4.93 12.08 9.77
C LEU A 21 -3.47 11.82 10.17
N LEU A 22 -2.72 11.07 9.38
CA LEU A 22 -1.29 10.85 9.61
C LEU A 22 -0.52 12.17 9.53
N CYS A 23 -0.82 13.04 8.56
CA CYS A 23 -0.25 14.39 8.47
C CYS A 23 -0.61 15.24 9.70
N LEU A 24 -1.90 15.28 10.08
CA LEU A 24 -2.37 16.02 11.25
C LEU A 24 -1.70 15.55 12.55
N ARG A 25 -1.45 14.24 12.68
CA ARG A 25 -0.70 13.68 13.80
C ARG A 25 0.75 14.17 13.82
N GLU A 26 1.42 14.21 12.68
CA GLU A 26 2.79 14.74 12.58
C GLU A 26 2.85 16.24 12.95
N GLU A 27 1.77 16.97 12.69
CA GLU A 27 1.58 18.37 13.10
C GLU A 27 1.18 18.53 14.58
N GLY A 28 0.99 17.43 15.32
CA GLY A 28 0.60 17.45 16.73
C GLY A 28 -0.88 17.78 16.99
N VAL A 29 -1.74 17.63 15.99
CA VAL A 29 -3.18 17.87 16.12
C VAL A 29 -3.84 16.69 16.84
N GLU A 30 -4.43 16.94 18.01
CA GLU A 30 -5.10 15.89 18.79
C GLU A 30 -6.55 15.67 18.36
N VAL A 31 -7.25 16.71 17.93
CA VAL A 31 -8.67 16.68 17.58
C VAL A 31 -8.93 17.41 16.27
N VAL A 32 -9.68 16.78 15.36
CA VAL A 32 -10.04 17.34 14.05
C VAL A 32 -11.55 17.39 13.85
N SER A 33 -12.05 18.48 13.26
CA SER A 33 -13.48 18.58 12.92
C SER A 33 -13.79 17.85 11.60
N SER A 34 -15.06 17.50 11.38
CA SER A 34 -15.49 16.91 10.09
C SER A 34 -15.27 17.85 8.91
N GLN A 35 -15.27 19.16 9.15
CA GLN A 35 -15.03 20.16 8.09
C GLN A 35 -13.55 20.18 7.73
N ALA A 36 -12.67 20.34 8.71
CA ALA A 36 -11.22 20.35 8.50
C ALA A 36 -10.72 19.06 7.84
N LEU A 37 -11.20 17.89 8.27
CA LEU A 37 -10.85 16.62 7.65
C LEU A 37 -11.37 16.49 6.21
N ALA A 38 -12.57 17.04 5.94
CA ALA A 38 -13.12 17.05 4.60
C ALA A 38 -12.31 17.95 3.66
N ASP A 39 -11.91 19.12 4.14
CA ASP A 39 -11.09 20.08 3.37
C ASP A 39 -9.72 19.46 3.03
N ALA A 40 -9.07 18.81 3.99
CA ALA A 40 -7.81 18.08 3.77
C ALA A 40 -7.91 16.94 2.75
N CYS A 41 -9.12 16.41 2.54
CA CYS A 41 -9.37 15.32 1.59
C CYS A 41 -10.07 15.78 0.29
N HIS A 42 -10.36 17.08 0.13
CA HIS A 42 -11.18 17.63 -0.94
C HIS A 42 -12.58 16.97 -1.05
N LEU A 43 -13.20 16.74 0.10
CA LEU A 43 -14.53 16.12 0.23
C LEU A 43 -15.52 17.07 0.89
N LYS A 44 -16.80 16.67 0.93
CA LYS A 44 -17.83 17.37 1.71
C LYS A 44 -17.86 16.83 3.14
N ALA A 45 -18.01 17.70 4.15
CA ALA A 45 -18.15 17.28 5.54
C ALA A 45 -19.34 16.32 5.79
N SER A 46 -20.40 16.40 4.98
CA SER A 46 -21.51 15.43 5.00
C SER A 46 -21.08 14.03 4.57
N ALA A 47 -20.14 13.90 3.63
CA ALA A 47 -19.59 12.62 3.21
C ALA A 47 -18.76 11.98 4.33
N VAL A 48 -17.88 12.77 4.99
CA VAL A 48 -17.10 12.30 6.15
C VAL A 48 -18.00 11.74 7.25
N ARG A 49 -19.02 12.50 7.66
CA ARG A 49 -19.96 12.08 8.70
C ARG A 49 -20.74 10.83 8.30
N LYS A 50 -21.17 10.75 7.04
CA LYS A 50 -21.86 9.57 6.51
C LYS A 50 -20.95 8.35 6.49
N ASP A 51 -19.73 8.50 5.99
CA ASP A 51 -18.76 7.40 5.94
C ASP A 51 -18.44 6.87 7.33
N PHE A 52 -18.15 7.75 8.29
CA PHE A 52 -17.85 7.33 9.66
C PHE A 52 -19.05 6.71 10.36
N SER A 53 -20.29 7.12 10.05
CA SER A 53 -21.49 6.48 10.61
C SER A 53 -21.62 4.98 10.32
N TYR A 54 -20.98 4.45 9.27
CA TYR A 54 -20.99 3.01 8.96
C TYR A 54 -20.15 2.17 9.94
N PHE A 55 -19.17 2.78 10.62
CA PHE A 55 -18.20 2.04 11.43
C PHE A 55 -18.43 2.20 12.94
N GLY A 56 -19.43 2.97 13.36
CA GLY A 56 -19.73 3.27 14.76
C GLY A 56 -20.05 4.75 15.01
N GLU A 57 -20.18 5.11 16.28
CA GLU A 57 -20.26 6.51 16.70
C GLU A 57 -18.84 7.06 16.83
N PHE A 58 -18.45 7.96 15.93
CA PHE A 58 -17.17 8.65 15.98
C PHE A 58 -17.37 10.10 16.37
N GLY A 59 -16.58 10.53 17.35
CA GLY A 59 -16.57 11.90 17.83
C GLY A 59 -17.77 12.26 18.69
N THR A 60 -17.63 13.36 19.41
CA THR A 60 -18.75 13.97 20.14
C THR A 60 -19.24 15.16 19.33
N ARG A 61 -20.56 15.31 19.18
CA ARG A 61 -21.14 16.46 18.45
C ARG A 61 -20.63 17.76 19.08
N GLY A 62 -19.95 18.59 18.28
CA GLY A 62 -19.37 19.86 18.73
C GLY A 62 -17.92 19.78 19.22
N VAL A 63 -17.35 18.57 19.39
CA VAL A 63 -15.95 18.37 19.82
C VAL A 63 -15.06 17.98 18.64
N GLY A 64 -15.53 17.10 17.76
CA GLY A 64 -14.73 16.55 16.65
C GLY A 64 -14.25 15.13 16.92
N TYR A 65 -13.23 14.70 16.16
CA TYR A 65 -12.67 13.35 16.22
C TYR A 65 -11.27 13.40 16.82
N ASN A 66 -10.98 12.54 17.80
CA ASN A 66 -9.62 12.33 18.26
C ASN A 66 -8.79 11.67 17.14
N VAL A 67 -7.66 12.28 16.80
CA VAL A 67 -6.86 11.89 15.63
C VAL A 67 -6.27 10.49 15.80
N GLU A 68 -5.63 10.19 16.93
CA GLU A 68 -5.03 8.87 17.20
C GLU A 68 -6.07 7.75 17.22
N GLN A 69 -7.19 7.97 17.92
CA GLN A 69 -8.28 7.00 17.98
C GLN A 69 -8.84 6.72 16.58
N LEU A 70 -9.02 7.76 15.77
CA LEU A 70 -9.57 7.61 14.42
C LEU A 70 -8.58 6.91 13.48
N ILE A 71 -7.27 7.18 13.59
CA ILE A 71 -6.22 6.44 12.89
C ILE A 71 -6.31 4.95 13.24
N GLY A 72 -6.35 4.60 14.52
CA GLY A 72 -6.41 3.20 14.97
C GLY A 72 -7.63 2.46 14.41
N VAL A 73 -8.79 3.12 14.42
CA VAL A 73 -10.02 2.54 13.87
C VAL A 73 -9.91 2.35 12.35
N ILE A 74 -9.50 3.38 11.61
CA ILE A 74 -9.39 3.30 10.14
C ILE A 74 -8.39 2.22 9.75
N ARG A 75 -7.25 2.12 10.44
CA ARG A 75 -6.27 1.04 10.22
C ARG A 75 -6.89 -0.35 10.45
N GLY A 76 -7.67 -0.52 11.52
CA GLY A 76 -8.37 -1.79 11.78
C GLY A 76 -9.40 -2.15 10.70
N ILE A 77 -10.12 -1.16 10.17
CA ILE A 77 -11.05 -1.36 9.05
C ILE A 77 -10.31 -1.75 7.77
N LEU A 78 -9.17 -1.12 7.50
CA LEU A 78 -8.35 -1.35 6.30
C LEU A 78 -7.43 -2.58 6.43
N HIS A 79 -7.47 -3.29 7.56
CA HIS A 79 -6.56 -4.41 7.87
C HIS A 79 -5.07 -4.00 7.79
N LEU A 80 -4.78 -2.79 8.25
CA LEU A 80 -3.43 -2.21 8.39
C LEU A 80 -2.96 -2.22 9.86
N ASP A 81 -3.63 -2.98 10.72
CA ASP A 81 -3.32 -3.13 12.15
C ASP A 81 -2.12 -4.05 12.42
N ALA A 82 -1.78 -4.93 11.46
CA ALA A 82 -0.62 -5.80 11.54
C ALA A 82 0.44 -5.47 10.47
N PRO A 83 1.73 -5.58 10.79
CA PRO A 83 2.79 -5.45 9.80
C PRO A 83 2.64 -6.52 8.71
N MET A 84 2.57 -6.08 7.46
CA MET A 84 2.43 -6.95 6.30
C MET A 84 3.78 -7.11 5.60
N LYS A 85 4.22 -8.36 5.46
CA LYS A 85 5.45 -8.68 4.74
C LYS A 85 5.21 -8.64 3.23
N ALA A 86 6.15 -8.02 2.52
CA ALA A 86 6.22 -7.99 1.07
C ALA A 86 7.54 -8.60 0.57
N ALA A 87 7.49 -9.26 -0.59
CA ALA A 87 8.66 -9.66 -1.36
C ALA A 87 8.87 -8.68 -2.52
N LEU A 88 10.10 -8.23 -2.74
CA LEU A 88 10.45 -7.38 -3.88
C LEU A 88 11.29 -8.16 -4.89
N VAL A 89 10.91 -8.15 -6.16
CA VAL A 89 11.69 -8.77 -7.24
C VAL A 89 12.16 -7.70 -8.21
N GLY A 90 13.47 -7.68 -8.47
CA GLY A 90 14.14 -6.68 -9.29
C GLY A 90 14.77 -5.57 -8.45
N VAL A 91 16.04 -5.73 -8.10
CA VAL A 91 16.81 -4.75 -7.31
C VAL A 91 17.60 -3.84 -8.26
N GLY A 92 16.87 -3.24 -9.21
CA GLY A 92 17.36 -2.22 -10.14
C GLY A 92 17.41 -0.82 -9.52
N ASN A 93 17.25 0.23 -10.32
CA ASN A 93 17.15 1.59 -9.80
C ASN A 93 15.88 1.79 -8.97
N ILE A 94 14.72 1.43 -9.54
CA ILE A 94 13.43 1.52 -8.87
C ILE A 94 13.38 0.61 -7.64
N GLY A 95 13.77 -0.66 -7.77
CA GLY A 95 13.77 -1.60 -6.63
C GLY A 95 14.61 -1.14 -5.45
N ARG A 96 15.80 -0.57 -5.69
CA ARG A 96 16.64 0.02 -4.63
C ARG A 96 15.99 1.25 -3.99
N ALA A 97 15.31 2.09 -4.77
CA ALA A 97 14.56 3.23 -4.25
C ALA A 97 13.39 2.78 -3.37
N LEU A 98 12.66 1.75 -3.79
CA LEU A 98 11.55 1.16 -3.03
C LEU A 98 12.02 0.54 -1.71
N LEU A 99 13.17 -0.15 -1.70
CA LEU A 99 13.78 -0.66 -0.46
C LEU A 99 14.18 0.46 0.51
N ALA A 100 14.47 1.66 0.00
CA ALA A 100 14.85 2.82 0.80
C ALA A 100 13.66 3.68 1.21
N TYR A 101 12.44 3.38 0.74
CA TYR A 101 11.29 4.25 0.91
C TYR A 101 10.65 4.07 2.30
N PRO A 102 10.74 5.08 3.20
CA PRO A 102 10.22 4.94 4.55
C PRO A 102 8.69 4.82 4.61
N GLY A 103 7.99 5.34 3.60
CA GLY A 103 6.53 5.33 3.54
C GLY A 103 5.91 3.93 3.61
N PHE A 104 6.61 2.89 3.10
CA PHE A 104 6.12 1.52 3.29
C PHE A 104 6.05 1.14 4.77
N SER A 105 7.14 1.35 5.51
CA SER A 105 7.19 1.02 6.93
C SER A 105 6.22 1.85 7.77
N GLN A 106 6.02 3.13 7.43
CA GLN A 106 5.04 4.01 8.09
C GLN A 106 3.60 3.52 7.91
N GLU A 107 3.30 2.92 6.76
CA GLU A 107 1.98 2.34 6.48
C GLU A 107 1.83 0.91 7.03
N GLY A 108 2.91 0.30 7.57
CA GLY A 108 2.92 -1.05 8.11
C GLY A 108 3.30 -2.13 7.09
N PHE A 109 3.91 -1.75 5.96
CA PHE A 109 4.45 -2.67 4.98
C PHE A 109 5.96 -2.82 5.18
N HIS A 110 6.42 -4.07 5.29
CA HIS A 110 7.84 -4.38 5.42
C HIS A 110 8.30 -5.25 4.27
N ILE A 111 9.29 -4.77 3.50
CA ILE A 111 9.93 -5.58 2.47
C ILE A 111 10.86 -6.58 3.17
N ALA A 112 10.35 -7.79 3.39
CA ALA A 112 11.03 -8.83 4.16
C ALA A 112 12.07 -9.61 3.35
N ALA A 113 11.91 -9.64 2.02
CA ALA A 113 12.82 -10.31 1.12
C ALA A 113 12.95 -9.54 -0.20
N ALA A 114 14.16 -9.54 -0.76
CA ALA A 114 14.46 -8.93 -2.05
C ALA A 114 15.17 -9.94 -2.96
N PHE A 115 14.79 -10.00 -4.23
CA PHE A 115 15.30 -10.98 -5.19
C PHE A 115 15.80 -10.31 -6.47
N ASP A 116 16.87 -10.84 -7.03
CA ASP A 116 17.39 -10.45 -8.35
C ASP A 116 18.02 -11.67 -9.04
N LYS A 117 18.18 -11.60 -10.37
CA LYS A 117 18.88 -12.63 -11.17
C LYS A 117 20.34 -12.28 -11.43
N ASP A 118 20.74 -11.02 -11.25
CA ASP A 118 22.11 -10.57 -11.45
C ASP A 118 23.02 -11.07 -10.30
N ALA A 119 23.89 -12.02 -10.61
CA ALA A 119 24.87 -12.58 -9.68
C ALA A 119 25.75 -11.53 -8.98
N ARG A 120 25.92 -10.34 -9.58
CA ARG A 120 26.68 -9.25 -8.95
C ARG A 120 25.92 -8.59 -7.80
N LYS A 121 24.59 -8.71 -7.76
CA LYS A 121 23.72 -8.14 -6.71
C LYS A 121 23.39 -9.15 -5.62
N ILE A 122 23.26 -10.43 -5.99
CA ILE A 122 22.97 -11.52 -5.05
C ILE A 122 24.03 -11.54 -3.94
N GLY A 123 23.58 -11.70 -2.69
CA GLY A 123 24.41 -11.69 -1.49
C GLY A 123 24.71 -10.30 -0.94
N ARG A 124 24.33 -9.22 -1.63
CA ARG A 124 24.48 -7.85 -1.10
C ARG A 124 23.30 -7.47 -0.21
N THR A 125 23.56 -6.67 0.81
CA THR A 125 22.52 -6.04 1.62
C THR A 125 22.22 -4.65 1.11
N VAL A 126 20.95 -4.37 0.81
CA VAL A 126 20.47 -3.05 0.41
C VAL A 126 19.46 -2.59 1.46
N LYS A 127 19.78 -1.49 2.16
CA LYS A 127 18.90 -0.88 3.18
C LYS A 127 18.41 -1.90 4.24
N GLY A 128 19.29 -2.81 4.65
CA GLY A 128 19.01 -3.83 5.67
C GLY A 128 18.37 -5.12 5.13
N VAL A 129 18.04 -5.20 3.84
CA VAL A 129 17.47 -6.40 3.21
C VAL A 129 18.53 -7.11 2.38
N LEU A 130 18.72 -8.41 2.62
CA LEU A 130 19.60 -9.25 1.80
C LEU A 130 18.97 -9.51 0.43
N VAL A 131 19.73 -9.29 -0.64
CA VAL A 131 19.32 -9.65 -2.00
C VAL A 131 19.64 -11.12 -2.23
N GLU A 132 18.59 -11.91 -2.42
CA GLU A 132 18.66 -13.35 -2.67
C GLU A 132 18.53 -13.66 -4.16
N ASP A 133 18.99 -14.85 -4.55
CA ASP A 133 18.75 -15.38 -5.89
C ASP A 133 17.24 -15.62 -6.09
N ILE A 134 16.70 -15.17 -7.22
CA ILE A 134 15.31 -15.40 -7.63
C ILE A 134 14.92 -16.89 -7.67
N ALA A 135 15.88 -17.82 -7.78
CA ALA A 135 15.63 -19.25 -7.64
C ALA A 135 15.06 -19.64 -6.26
N ASN A 136 15.27 -18.82 -5.22
CA ASN A 136 14.75 -19.05 -3.87
C ASN A 136 13.36 -18.43 -3.63
N LEU A 137 12.79 -17.74 -4.62
CA LEU A 137 11.57 -16.93 -4.49
C LEU A 137 10.40 -17.70 -3.86
N GLU A 138 10.03 -18.83 -4.45
CA GLU A 138 8.86 -19.61 -4.04
C GLU A 138 9.04 -20.17 -2.63
N ARG A 139 10.25 -20.64 -2.31
CA ARG A 139 10.60 -21.17 -0.99
C ARG A 139 10.45 -20.08 0.07
N ARG A 140 11.07 -18.92 -0.16
CA ARG A 140 11.08 -17.81 0.81
C ARG A 140 9.69 -17.21 1.01
N ILE A 141 8.89 -17.07 -0.05
CA ILE A 141 7.50 -16.60 0.07
C ILE A 141 6.69 -17.52 0.99
N LYS A 142 6.82 -18.84 0.83
CA LYS A 142 6.09 -19.83 1.64
C LYS A 142 6.58 -19.87 3.08
N GLU A 143 7.89 -19.90 3.30
CA GLU A 143 8.50 -19.93 4.63
C GLU A 143 8.11 -18.71 5.48
N GLU A 144 8.13 -17.52 4.87
CA GLU A 144 7.86 -16.25 5.57
C GLU A 144 6.38 -15.86 5.59
N GLY A 145 5.51 -16.63 4.91
CA GLY A 145 4.08 -16.34 4.79
C GLY A 145 3.79 -15.05 4.03
N ILE A 146 4.59 -14.71 3.02
CA ILE A 146 4.49 -13.44 2.29
C ILE A 146 3.26 -13.45 1.39
N ARG A 147 2.38 -12.46 1.54
CA ARG A 147 1.13 -12.33 0.78
C ARG A 147 1.11 -11.15 -0.20
N LEU A 148 2.09 -10.26 -0.11
CA LEU A 148 2.26 -9.08 -0.96
C LEU A 148 3.54 -9.21 -1.79
N GLY A 149 3.48 -8.81 -3.05
CA GLY A 149 4.64 -8.79 -3.93
C GLY A 149 4.82 -7.43 -4.62
N ILE A 150 6.07 -7.04 -4.82
CA ILE A 150 6.47 -5.86 -5.58
C ILE A 150 7.28 -6.34 -6.78
N VAL A 151 6.82 -6.00 -7.99
CA VAL A 151 7.47 -6.38 -9.25
C VAL A 151 8.14 -5.13 -9.82
N ALA A 152 9.47 -5.08 -9.76
CA ALA A 152 10.31 -3.97 -10.21
C ALA A 152 11.38 -4.44 -11.21
N VAL A 153 11.02 -5.41 -12.05
CA VAL A 153 11.82 -5.94 -13.16
C VAL A 153 11.45 -5.25 -14.48
N GLU A 154 12.18 -5.57 -15.55
CA GLU A 154 11.85 -5.10 -16.90
C GLU A 154 10.52 -5.67 -17.39
N VAL A 155 9.88 -4.95 -18.32
CA VAL A 155 8.57 -5.28 -18.91
C VAL A 155 8.50 -6.72 -19.42
N ALA A 156 9.57 -7.20 -20.06
CA ALA A 156 9.65 -8.54 -20.64
C ALA A 156 9.59 -9.66 -19.58
N GLU A 157 10.04 -9.39 -18.35
CA GLU A 157 10.17 -10.38 -17.28
C GLU A 157 8.99 -10.34 -16.29
N ALA A 158 8.27 -9.22 -16.26
CA ALA A 158 7.26 -8.97 -15.25
C ALA A 158 6.12 -10.03 -15.23
N PRO A 159 5.58 -10.52 -16.36
CA PRO A 159 4.54 -11.55 -16.35
C PRO A 159 4.99 -12.86 -15.72
N GLU A 160 6.21 -13.31 -16.01
CA GLU A 160 6.76 -14.55 -15.45
C GLU A 160 6.96 -14.42 -13.94
N VAL A 161 7.58 -13.33 -13.49
CA VAL A 161 7.81 -13.04 -12.08
C VAL A 161 6.48 -12.97 -11.33
N ALA A 162 5.50 -12.24 -11.86
CA ALA A 162 4.18 -12.10 -11.27
C ALA A 162 3.51 -13.47 -11.07
N ARG A 163 3.54 -14.34 -12.10
CA ARG A 163 3.00 -15.70 -12.02
C ARG A 163 3.68 -16.53 -10.95
N ARG A 164 5.02 -16.53 -10.90
CA ARG A 164 5.80 -17.27 -9.88
C ARG A 164 5.44 -16.83 -8.46
N MET A 165 5.29 -15.52 -8.24
CA MET A 165 4.86 -14.99 -6.93
C MET A 165 3.44 -15.47 -6.57
N ALA A 166 2.50 -15.42 -7.53
CA ALA A 166 1.14 -15.89 -7.33
C ALA A 166 1.07 -17.40 -6.99
N ASP A 167 1.80 -18.22 -7.74
CA ASP A 167 1.89 -19.67 -7.53
C ASP A 167 2.53 -20.01 -6.16
N ALA A 168 3.41 -19.13 -5.66
CA ALA A 168 4.00 -19.25 -4.34
C ALA A 168 3.06 -18.86 -3.18
N GLY A 169 1.92 -18.21 -3.47
CA GLY A 169 0.90 -17.84 -2.48
C GLY A 169 0.65 -16.35 -2.33
N VAL A 170 1.34 -15.48 -3.08
CA VAL A 170 1.08 -14.04 -3.09
C VAL A 170 -0.34 -13.75 -3.59
N LYS A 171 -1.04 -12.84 -2.91
CA LYS A 171 -2.44 -12.49 -3.19
C LYS A 171 -2.61 -11.08 -3.75
N ALA A 172 -1.62 -10.21 -3.59
CA ALA A 172 -1.62 -8.90 -4.21
C ALA A 172 -0.23 -8.51 -4.72
N LEU A 173 -0.20 -7.88 -5.89
CA LEU A 173 1.01 -7.45 -6.58
C LEU A 173 0.95 -5.95 -6.88
N LEU A 174 2.02 -5.24 -6.53
CA LEU A 174 2.31 -3.88 -6.98
C LEU A 174 3.40 -3.96 -8.05
N SER A 175 3.04 -3.67 -9.30
CA SER A 175 3.96 -3.71 -10.44
C SER A 175 4.39 -2.32 -10.87
N PHE A 176 5.68 -2.11 -11.04
CA PHE A 176 6.27 -0.90 -11.66
C PHE A 176 6.65 -1.14 -13.12
N ALA A 177 6.36 -2.32 -13.67
CA ALA A 177 6.50 -2.59 -15.09
C ALA A 177 5.22 -2.12 -15.81
N PRO A 178 5.31 -1.21 -16.80
CA PRO A 178 4.15 -0.70 -17.55
C PRO A 178 3.62 -1.76 -18.53
N CYS A 179 3.03 -2.82 -18.00
CA CYS A 179 2.44 -3.91 -18.77
C CYS A 179 1.22 -4.51 -18.07
N ASN A 180 0.38 -5.17 -18.85
CA ASN A 180 -0.71 -5.96 -18.33
C ASN A 180 -0.18 -7.36 -17.96
N LEU A 181 -0.22 -7.71 -16.67
CA LEU A 181 0.30 -8.97 -16.17
C LEU A 181 -0.66 -10.16 -16.35
N ASN A 182 -1.90 -9.92 -16.79
CA ASN A 182 -2.96 -10.93 -17.02
C ASN A 182 -2.98 -12.05 -15.95
N MET A 183 -3.44 -11.69 -14.75
CA MET A 183 -3.46 -12.58 -13.58
C MET A 183 -4.87 -13.07 -13.29
N PRO A 184 -5.04 -14.25 -12.67
CA PRO A 184 -6.36 -14.74 -12.26
C PRO A 184 -6.99 -13.80 -11.23
N ASP A 185 -8.33 -13.72 -11.18
CA ASP A 185 -9.10 -12.83 -10.29
C ASP A 185 -8.77 -12.99 -8.79
N THR A 186 -8.20 -14.15 -8.42
CA THR A 186 -7.72 -14.45 -7.07
C THR A 186 -6.49 -13.65 -6.66
N VAL A 187 -5.80 -12.99 -7.60
CA VAL A 187 -4.61 -12.17 -7.37
C VAL A 187 -4.92 -10.75 -7.79
N LYS A 188 -4.88 -9.82 -6.82
CA LYS A 188 -5.05 -8.40 -7.11
C LYS A 188 -3.76 -7.82 -7.67
N VAL A 189 -3.86 -7.03 -8.73
CA VAL A 189 -2.72 -6.40 -9.38
C VAL A 189 -2.98 -4.91 -9.50
N THR A 190 -2.01 -4.11 -9.06
CA THR A 190 -1.97 -2.67 -9.30
C THR A 190 -0.69 -2.36 -10.06
N CYS A 191 -0.82 -1.78 -11.25
CA CYS A 191 0.32 -1.32 -12.04
C CYS A 191 0.49 0.19 -11.86
N VAL A 192 1.73 0.61 -11.59
CA VAL A 192 2.12 2.01 -11.46
C VAL A 192 2.99 2.37 -12.67
N ASP A 193 2.46 3.22 -13.54
CA ASP A 193 3.19 3.80 -14.67
C ASP A 193 3.41 5.30 -14.41
N LEU A 194 4.57 5.62 -13.84
CA LEU A 194 4.94 7.00 -13.50
C LEU A 194 4.96 7.92 -14.73
N GLY A 195 5.24 7.39 -15.92
CA GLY A 195 5.23 8.17 -17.16
C GLY A 195 3.81 8.55 -17.56
N MET A 196 2.87 7.61 -17.49
CA MET A 196 1.45 7.90 -17.73
C MET A 196 0.84 8.79 -16.65
N GLU A 197 1.23 8.63 -15.39
CA GLU A 197 0.78 9.54 -14.33
C GLU A 197 1.22 10.99 -14.59
N LEU A 198 2.45 11.20 -15.06
CA LEU A 198 2.89 12.54 -15.47
C LEU A 198 2.14 13.05 -16.71
N ALA A 199 1.90 12.19 -17.71
CA ALA A 199 1.15 12.55 -18.91
C ALA A 199 -0.30 12.97 -18.60
N ARG A 200 -0.94 12.37 -17.58
CA ARG A 200 -2.26 12.80 -17.11
C ARG A 200 -2.25 14.23 -16.58
N LEU A 201 -1.17 14.67 -15.93
CA LEU A 201 -1.06 16.05 -15.46
C LEU A 201 -1.00 17.05 -16.63
N VAL A 202 -0.36 16.67 -17.74
CA VAL A 202 -0.29 17.51 -18.95
C VAL A 202 -1.67 17.76 -19.55
N TYR A 203 -2.60 16.80 -19.47
CA TYR A 203 -3.98 17.00 -19.94
C TYR A 203 -4.72 18.13 -19.21
N HIS A 204 -4.28 18.48 -17.99
CA HIS A 204 -4.86 19.54 -17.18
C HIS A 204 -4.17 20.90 -17.33
N LEU A 205 -3.11 20.99 -18.16
CA LEU A 205 -2.46 22.24 -18.57
C LEU A 205 -3.14 22.81 -19.82
#